data_AF-A0A2C6MFD5-F1
#
_entry.id   AF-A0A2C6MFD5-F1
#
_cell.length_a   1.000
_cell.length_b   1.000
_cell.length_c   1.000
_cell.angle_alpha   90.00
_cell.angle_beta   90.00
_cell.angle_gamma   90.00
#
_symmetry.space_group_name_H-M   'P 1'
#
loop_
_entity.id
_entity.type
_entity.pdbx_description
1 polymer ?
#
loop_
_entity_poly.entity_id
_entity_poly.type
_entity_poly.pdbx_seq_one_letter_code
_entity_poly.pdbx_strand_id
1 'polypeptide(L)' 'MDSLEFLNDALEDKIKNQAFYNDAAVRVRNPSARQLFLKLRDEEMRHIEILQKEVVAIENKPFAVTKILAKIKS' A
#
# COMPACT_ATOMS: atom_id res chain seq x y z
N MET A 1 13.53 -5.53 12.00
CA MET A 1 12.39 -5.37 11.09
C MET A 1 12.87 -4.55 9.93
N ASP A 2 12.83 -5.12 8.73
CA ASP A 2 13.20 -4.44 7.50
C ASP A 2 12.12 -3.40 7.15
N SER A 3 12.49 -2.24 6.61
CA SER A 3 11.53 -1.22 6.17
C SER A 3 10.59 -1.76 5.10
N LEU A 4 11.08 -2.68 4.25
CA LEU A 4 10.27 -3.33 3.23
C LEU A 4 9.24 -4.31 3.83
N GLU A 5 9.63 -5.05 4.87
CA GLU A 5 8.75 -5.95 5.61
C GLU A 5 7.60 -5.17 6.27
N PHE A 6 7.91 -4.07 6.95
CA PHE A 6 6.88 -3.20 7.55
C PHE A 6 5.91 -2.60 6.52
N LEU A 7 6.42 -2.18 5.36
CA LEU A 7 5.56 -1.64 4.30
C LEU A 7 4.66 -2.71 3.68
N ASN A 8 5.15 -3.94 3.56
CA ASN A 8 4.36 -5.07 3.08
C ASN A 8 3.27 -5.46 4.08
N ASP A 9 3.59 -5.52 5.38
CA ASP A 9 2.59 -5.77 6.43
C ASP A 9 1.49 -4.69 6.41
N ALA A 10 1.89 -3.41 6.35
CA ALA A 10 0.95 -2.31 6.23
C ALA A 10 0.10 -2.41 4.96
N LEU A 11 0.69 -2.78 3.83
CA LEU A 11 -0.05 -2.96 2.57
C LEU A 11 -1.09 -4.07 2.69
N GLU A 12 -0.73 -5.21 3.29
CA GLU A 12 -1.65 -6.33 3.50
C GLU A 12 -2.83 -5.93 4.40
N ASP A 13 -2.57 -5.21 5.49
CA ASP A 13 -3.62 -4.71 6.38
C ASP A 13 -4.58 -3.76 5.66
N LYS A 14 -4.05 -2.88 4.80
CA LYS A 14 -4.89 -1.95 4.02
C LYS A 14 -5.77 -2.67 3.01
N ILE A 15 -5.24 -3.72 2.35
CA ILE A 15 -6.03 -4.58 1.45
C ILE A 15 -7.15 -5.30 2.22
N LYS A 16 -6.84 -5.86 3.40
CA LYS A 16 -7.85 -6.51 4.26
C LYS A 16 -8.94 -5.53 4.69
N ASN A 17 -8.58 -4.32 5.12
CA ASN A 17 -9.54 -3.28 5.50
C ASN A 17 -10.42 -2.84 4.33
N GLN A 18 -9.82 -2.63 3.16
CA GLN A 18 -10.55 -2.28 1.95
C GLN A 18 -11.61 -3.34 1.63
N ALA A 19 -11.24 -4.62 1.66
CA ALA A 19 -12.15 -5.73 1.42
C ALA A 19 -13.26 -5.75 2.48
N PHE A 20 -12.91 -5.60 3.76
CA PHE A 20 -13.86 -5.53 4.88
C PHE A 20 -14.89 -4.41 4.69
N TYR A 21 -14.47 -3.20 4.35
CA TYR A 21 -15.37 -2.07 4.15
C TYR A 21 -16.26 -2.25 2.92
N ASN A 22 -15.71 -2.79 1.83
CA ASN A 22 -16.50 -3.10 0.64
C ASN A 22 -17.62 -4.11 0.96
N ASP A 23 -17.27 -5.16 1.68
CA ASP A 23 -18.18 -6.19 2.17
C ASP A 23 -19.24 -5.64 3.12
N ALA A 24 -18.85 -4.77 4.06
CA ALA A 24 -19.76 -4.10 4.98
C ALA A 24 -20.76 -3.19 4.24
N ALA A 25 -20.32 -2.48 3.20
CA ALA A 25 -21.18 -1.65 2.37
C ALA A 25 -22.27 -2.45 1.65
N VAL A 26 -21.97 -3.69 1.23
CA VAL A 26 -22.94 -4.61 0.61
C VAL A 26 -23.97 -5.12 1.62
N ARG A 27 -23.53 -5.47 2.84
CA ARG A 27 -24.39 -6.08 3.87
C ARG A 27 -25.31 -5.10 4.58
N VAL A 28 -24.94 -3.81 4.64
CA VAL A 28 -25.73 -2.82 5.40
C VAL A 28 -26.96 -2.32 4.61
N ARG A 29 -28.09 -2.22 5.32
CA ARG A 29 -29.36 -1.71 4.78
C ARG A 29 -29.47 -0.18 4.90
N ASN A 30 -28.86 0.40 5.93
CA ASN A 30 -28.89 1.85 6.14
C ASN A 30 -28.03 2.55 5.06
N PRO A 31 -28.61 3.49 4.28
CA PRO A 31 -27.90 4.14 3.18
C PRO A 31 -26.75 5.04 3.65
N SER A 32 -26.88 5.71 4.81
CA SER A 32 -25.83 6.54 5.39
C SER A 32 -24.63 5.69 5.83
N ALA A 33 -24.90 4.54 6.46
CA ALA A 33 -23.86 3.59 6.84
C ALA A 33 -23.16 2.98 5.60
N ARG A 34 -23.92 2.66 4.54
CA ARG A 34 -23.34 2.23 3.26
C ARG A 34 -22.38 3.27 2.72
N GLN A 35 -22.80 4.54 2.67
CA GLN A 35 -21.97 5.62 2.17
C GLN A 35 -20.70 5.81 3.00
N LEU A 36 -20.79 5.67 4.33
CA LEU A 36 -19.62 5.70 5.20
C LEU A 36 -18.62 4.58 4.87
N PHE A 37 -19.09 3.34 4.75
CA PHE A 37 -18.20 2.22 4.39
C PHE A 37 -17.58 2.38 3.01
N LEU A 38 -18.30 2.92 2.03
CA LEU A 38 -17.73 3.23 0.72
C LEU A 38 -16.62 4.28 0.81
N LYS A 39 -16.82 5.34 1.62
CA LYS A 39 -15.77 6.36 1.84
C LYS A 39 -14.52 5.75 2.49
N LEU A 40 -14.69 4.91 3.50
CA LEU A 40 -13.58 4.23 4.19
C LEU A 40 -12.85 3.26 3.26
N ARG A 41 -13.57 2.50 2.42
CA ARG A 41 -12.98 1.67 1.36
C ARG A 41 -12.11 2.52 0.42
N ASP A 42 -12.63 3.67 -0.01
CA ASP A 42 -11.91 4.55 -0.95
C ASP A 42 -10.70 5.23 -0.30
N GLU A 43 -10.73 5.46 1.01
CA GLU A 43 -9.57 5.88 1.81
C GLU A 43 -8.48 4.81 1.81
N GLU A 44 -8.83 3.56 2.11
CA GLU A 44 -7.84 2.47 2.12
C GLU A 44 -7.25 2.21 0.72
N MET A 45 -8.02 2.39 -0.35
CA MET A 45 -7.50 2.36 -1.73
C MET A 45 -6.40 3.41 -1.95
N ARG A 46 -6.56 4.64 -1.45
CA ARG A 46 -5.52 5.68 -1.56
C ARG A 46 -4.27 5.30 -0.78
N HIS A 47 -4.42 4.69 0.41
CA HIS A 47 -3.29 4.20 1.18
C HIS A 47 -2.55 3.07 0.46
N ILE A 48 -3.27 2.12 -0.13
CA ILE A 48 -2.70 1.03 -0.94
C ILE A 48 -1.85 1.58 -2.09
N GLU A 49 -2.37 2.55 -2.85
CA GLU A 49 -1.63 3.17 -3.96
C GLU A 49 -0.33 3.85 -3.51
N ILE A 50 -0.34 4.51 -2.35
CA ILE A 50 0.86 5.14 -1.79
C ILE A 50 1.87 4.08 -1.36
N LEU A 51 1.43 3.08 -0.59
CA LEU A 51 2.30 2.01 -0.08
C LEU A 51 2.94 1.22 -1.22
N GLN A 52 2.18 0.90 -2.28
CA GLN A 52 2.72 0.23 -3.47
C GLN A 52 3.81 1.05 -4.14
N LYS A 53 3.65 2.37 -4.25
CA LYS A 53 4.70 3.25 -4.80
C LYS A 53 5.96 3.25 -3.94
N GLU A 54 5.82 3.27 -2.62
CA GLU A 54 6.96 3.24 -1.70
C GLU A 54 7.71 1.90 -1.74
N VAL A 55 6.98 0.77 -1.76
CA VAL A 55 7.56 -0.58 -1.93
C VAL A 55 8.39 -0.63 -3.21
N VAL A 56 7.80 -0.24 -4.34
CA VAL A 56 8.48 -0.20 -5.64
C VAL A 56 9.69 0.74 -5.61
N ALA A 57 9.61 1.88 -4.93
CA ALA A 57 10.73 2.82 -4.82
C ALA A 57 11.90 2.27 -4.01
N ILE A 58 11.64 1.44 -3.00
CA ILE A 58 12.68 0.76 -2.20
C ILE A 58 13.28 -0.40 -2.98
N GLU A 59 12.45 -1.24 -3.60
CA GLU A 59 12.89 -2.37 -4.42
C GLU A 59 13.70 -1.95 -5.65
N ASN A 60 13.45 -0.76 -6.22
CA ASN A 60 14.19 -0.19 -7.35
C ASN A 60 15.44 0.61 -6.96
N LYS A 61 15.78 0.71 -5.66
CA LYS A 61 17.07 1.24 -5.16
C LYS A 61 18.21 0.22 -4.94
N PRO A 62 18.37 -0.94 -5.63
CA PRO A 62 19.55 -1.80 -5.44
C PRO A 62 20.85 -1.20 -6.03
N PHE A 63 20.77 -0.15 -6.84
CA PHE A 63 21.80 0.19 -7.86
C PHE A 63 22.67 1.42 -7.56
N ALA A 64 22.72 1.93 -6.33
CA ALA A 64 23.74 2.94 -5.98
C ALA A 64 25.16 2.32 -5.91
N VAL A 65 25.27 1.04 -5.55
CA VAL A 65 26.56 0.32 -5.42
C VAL A 65 27.20 0.06 -6.79
N THR A 66 26.41 -0.28 -7.81
CA THR A 66 26.94 -0.55 -9.17
C THR A 66 27.51 0.70 -9.83
N LYS A 67 26.96 1.88 -9.54
CA LYS A 67 27.44 3.16 -10.09
C LYS A 67 28.79 3.59 -9.51
N ILE A 68 29.08 3.22 -8.26
CA ILE A 68 30.37 3.49 -7.61
C ILE A 68 31.44 2.53 -8.15
N LEU A 69 31.11 1.25 -8.33
CA LEU A 69 32.02 0.25 -8.90
C LEU A 69 32.39 0.53 -10.37
N ALA A 70 31.47 1.09 -11.16
CA ALA A 70 31.74 1.51 -12.54
C ALA A 70 32.71 2.71 -12.64
N LYS A 71 32.78 3.55 -11.61
CA LYS A 71 33.61 4.77 -11.59
C LYS A 71 35.05 4.53 -11.10
N ILE A 72 35.31 3.38 -10.47
CA ILE A 72 36.64 2.98 -9.99
C ILE A 72 37.42 2.21 -11.08
N LYS A 73 36.74 1.76 -12.15
CA LYS A 73 37.34 1.02 -13.28
C LYS A 73 37.62 1.89 -14.52
N SER A 74 37.50 3.22 -14.43
CA SER A 74 37.83 4.17 -15.49
C SER A 74 38.99 5.07 -15.10
#